data_AF-A0A1X0ZW59-F1
#
_entry.id   AF-A0A1X0ZW59-F1
#
_cell.length_a   1.000
_cell.length_b   1.000
_cell.length_c   1.000
_cell.angle_alpha   90.00
_cell.angle_beta   90.00
_cell.angle_gamma   90.00
#
_symmetry.space_group_name_H-M   'P 1'
#
loop_
_entity.id
_entity.type
_entity.pdbx_description
1 polymer ?
#
loop_
_entity_poly.entity_id
_entity_poly.type
_entity_poly.pdbx_seq_one_letter_code
_entity_poly.pdbx_strand_id
1 'polypeptide(L)'
;MQALHAAATKANQDAVLLEKKILTRASPLLPQAIRRGIQHPDVSLHDYKEWFGGRAAKFAAPGSVASMFSPAAYLAALYREAKKLYPAGNASHIDTRRRDLKNLVLSQVNLDTPVSALSLSNAILMERLGEHGDTLEGLSNH
;
A
#
# COMPACT_ATOMS: atom_id res chain seq x y z
N MET A 1 17.25 2.76 26.14
CA MET A 1 16.21 3.10 25.13
C MET A 1 16.78 3.83 23.91
N GLN A 2 17.50 4.95 24.07
CA GLN A 2 18.03 5.73 22.92
C GLN A 2 19.04 4.96 22.04
N ALA A 3 19.99 4.23 22.65
CA ALA A 3 20.96 3.43 21.89
C ALA A 3 20.30 2.31 21.06
N LEU A 4 19.30 1.63 21.63
CA LEU A 4 18.53 0.60 20.92
C LEU A 4 17.72 1.22 19.76
N HIS A 5 17.08 2.37 19.99
CA HIS A 5 16.37 3.08 18.94
C HIS A 5 17.29 3.49 17.78
N ALA A 6 18.47 4.06 18.09
CA ALA A 6 19.44 4.44 17.07
C ALA A 6 19.97 3.22 16.26
N ALA A 7 20.22 2.10 16.94
CA ALA A 7 20.61 0.86 16.28
C ALA A 7 19.50 0.34 15.35
N ALA A 8 18.24 0.36 15.80
CA ALA A 8 17.09 -0.05 14.99
C ALA A 8 16.89 0.85 13.76
N THR A 9 17.04 2.18 13.91
CA THR A 9 16.96 3.11 12.78
C THR A 9 18.06 2.87 11.76
N LYS A 10 19.29 2.60 12.22
CA LYS A 10 20.42 2.29 11.34
C LYS A 10 20.18 0.99 10.57
N ALA A 11 19.78 -0.08 11.26
CA ALA A 11 19.47 -1.36 10.62
C ALA A 11 18.38 -1.22 9.55
N ASN A 12 17.33 -0.43 9.82
CA ASN A 12 16.29 -0.14 8.83
C ASN A 12 16.81 0.63 7.61
N GLN A 13 17.67 1.63 7.82
CA GLN A 13 18.30 2.38 6.72
C GLN A 13 19.19 1.48 5.86
N ASP A 14 20.00 0.63 6.50
CA ASP A 14 20.88 -0.32 5.82
C ASP A 14 20.07 -1.32 4.98
N ALA A 15 18.95 -1.82 5.52
CA ALA A 15 18.03 -2.72 4.80
C ALA A 15 17.39 -2.03 3.58
N VAL A 16 16.90 -0.79 3.74
CA VAL A 16 16.32 -0.01 2.63
C VAL A 16 17.36 0.29 1.56
N LEU A 17 18.61 0.59 1.94
CA LEU A 17 19.69 0.83 1.01
C LEU A 17 20.04 -0.44 0.22
N LEU A 18 20.11 -1.59 0.89
CA LEU A 18 20.36 -2.88 0.26
C LEU A 18 19.26 -3.23 -0.75
N GLU A 19 17.99 -3.08 -0.37
CA GLU A 19 16.85 -3.31 -1.26
C GLU A 19 16.93 -2.43 -2.52
N LYS A 20 17.14 -1.12 -2.33
CA LYS A 20 17.27 -0.17 -3.45
C LYS A 20 18.42 -0.56 -4.38
N LYS A 21 19.56 -0.98 -3.83
CA LYS A 21 20.72 -1.41 -4.62
C LYS A 21 20.40 -2.65 -5.46
N ILE A 22 19.72 -3.64 -4.89
CA ILE A 22 19.30 -4.86 -5.60
C ILE A 22 18.32 -4.51 -6.71
N LEU A 23 17.23 -3.79 -6.39
CA LEU A 23 16.19 -3.44 -7.36
C LEU A 23 16.70 -2.54 -8.48
N THR A 24 17.56 -1.57 -8.16
CA THR A 24 18.15 -0.69 -9.18
C THR A 24 18.97 -1.50 -10.17
N ARG A 25 19.83 -2.43 -9.69
CA ARG A 25 20.69 -3.24 -10.56
C ARG A 25 19.94 -4.33 -11.32
N ALA A 26 18.83 -4.83 -10.78
CA ALA A 26 17.95 -5.80 -11.44
C ALA A 26 17.05 -5.18 -12.53
N SER A 27 17.08 -3.86 -12.70
CA SER A 27 16.21 -3.16 -13.64
C SER A 27 16.36 -3.68 -15.08
N PRO A 28 15.25 -4.00 -15.77
CA PRO A 28 15.27 -4.51 -17.14
C PRO A 28 15.76 -3.49 -18.16
N LEU A 29 15.92 -2.23 -17.78
CA LEU A 29 16.47 -1.17 -18.63
C LEU A 29 18.01 -1.14 -18.61
N LEU A 30 18.65 -1.79 -17.62
CA LEU A 30 20.10 -1.83 -17.46
C LEU A 30 20.89 -2.87 -18.26
N PRO A 31 20.33 -3.92 -18.90
CA PRO A 31 21.11 -4.80 -19.78
C PRO A 31 21.85 -4.04 -20.90
N GLN A 32 21.29 -2.91 -21.36
CA GLN A 32 21.97 -1.98 -22.26
C GLN A 32 23.18 -1.28 -21.61
N ALA A 33 23.13 -1.10 -20.29
CA ALA A 33 24.18 -0.52 -19.45
C ALA A 33 25.19 -1.54 -18.90
N ILE A 34 25.00 -2.85 -19.07
CA ILE A 34 26.05 -3.85 -18.78
C ILE A 34 27.26 -3.64 -19.72
N ARG A 35 27.04 -3.15 -20.95
CA ARG A 35 28.12 -2.59 -21.81
C ARG A 35 28.89 -1.43 -21.16
N ARG A 36 28.33 -0.78 -20.15
CA ARG A 36 28.94 0.35 -19.40
C ARG A 36 29.64 -0.09 -18.11
N GLY A 37 29.83 -1.40 -17.88
CA GLY A 37 30.62 -1.92 -16.76
C GLY A 37 29.88 -2.04 -15.42
N ILE A 38 28.55 -1.98 -15.41
CA ILE A 38 27.75 -2.21 -14.19
C ILE A 38 27.74 -3.71 -13.88
N GLN A 39 28.33 -4.10 -12.74
CA GLN A 39 28.30 -5.50 -12.27
C GLN A 39 26.90 -5.90 -11.79
N HIS A 40 26.38 -6.98 -12.38
CA HIS A 40 25.12 -7.61 -11.96
C HIS A 40 25.31 -8.36 -10.63
N PRO A 41 24.49 -8.12 -9.59
CA PRO A 41 24.69 -8.70 -8.27
C PRO A 41 24.05 -10.11 -8.19
N ASP A 42 24.67 -11.12 -8.78
CA ASP A 42 24.06 -12.46 -8.90
C ASP A 42 23.71 -13.11 -7.55
N VAL A 43 24.61 -13.05 -6.56
CA VAL A 43 24.39 -13.70 -5.25
C VAL A 43 23.28 -13.01 -4.47
N SER A 44 23.36 -11.69 -4.28
CA SER A 44 22.34 -10.94 -3.52
C SER A 44 20.96 -10.96 -4.18
N LEU A 45 20.89 -11.14 -5.50
CA LEU A 45 19.64 -11.23 -6.24
C LEU A 45 19.01 -12.62 -6.12
N HIS A 46 19.81 -13.68 -6.00
CA HIS A 46 19.34 -15.02 -5.70
C HIS A 46 18.65 -15.08 -4.33
N ASP A 47 19.34 -14.62 -3.27
CA ASP A 47 18.80 -14.61 -1.90
C ASP A 47 17.50 -13.78 -1.83
N TYR A 48 17.50 -12.60 -2.47
CA TYR A 48 16.31 -11.75 -2.52
C TYR A 48 15.14 -12.41 -3.29
N LYS A 49 15.44 -13.16 -4.35
CA LYS A 49 14.42 -13.91 -5.11
C LYS A 49 13.79 -15.00 -4.24
N GLU A 50 14.58 -15.71 -3.44
CA GLU A 50 14.11 -16.73 -2.51
C GLU A 50 13.21 -16.12 -1.43
N TRP A 51 13.63 -15.01 -0.81
CA TRP A 51 12.86 -14.37 0.26
C TRP A 51 11.58 -13.68 -0.22
N PHE A 52 11.59 -13.09 -1.41
CA PHE A 52 10.50 -12.22 -1.90
C PHE A 52 9.83 -12.72 -3.18
N GLY A 53 9.91 -14.02 -3.48
CA GLY A 53 9.17 -14.66 -4.58
C GLY A 53 9.47 -14.07 -5.96
N GLY A 54 10.71 -13.61 -6.18
CA GLY A 54 11.14 -13.00 -7.44
C GLY A 54 10.58 -11.61 -7.72
N ARG A 55 10.25 -10.82 -6.69
CA ARG A 55 9.89 -9.39 -6.84
C ARG A 55 10.91 -8.61 -7.68
N ALA A 56 12.20 -8.86 -7.50
CA ALA A 56 13.27 -8.22 -8.27
C ALA A 56 13.27 -8.56 -9.77
N ALA A 57 12.48 -9.54 -10.23
CA ALA A 57 12.31 -9.86 -11.65
C ALA A 57 10.99 -9.31 -12.24
N LYS A 58 10.09 -8.78 -11.40
CA LYS A 58 8.74 -8.36 -11.78
C LYS A 58 8.59 -6.84 -11.66
N PHE A 59 9.05 -6.12 -12.67
CA PHE A 59 8.89 -4.67 -12.73
C PHE A 59 7.52 -4.30 -13.30
N ALA A 60 6.83 -3.37 -12.64
CA ALA A 60 5.55 -2.84 -13.08
C ALA A 60 5.74 -1.60 -13.97
N ALA A 61 4.81 -1.38 -14.90
CA ALA A 61 4.75 -0.15 -15.67
C ALA A 61 4.40 1.06 -14.76
N PRO A 62 4.80 2.30 -15.11
CA PRO A 62 4.59 3.48 -14.27
C PRO A 62 3.13 3.74 -13.86
N GLY A 63 2.16 3.48 -14.74
CA GLY A 63 0.73 3.65 -14.48
C GLY A 63 0.04 2.45 -13.83
N SER A 64 0.77 1.37 -13.55
CA SER A 64 0.19 0.17 -12.94
C SER A 64 -0.08 0.39 -11.45
N VAL A 65 -1.24 -0.09 -10.98
CA VAL A 65 -1.59 -0.16 -9.56
C VAL A 65 -0.52 -0.89 -8.73
N ALA A 66 0.16 -1.87 -9.33
CA ALA A 66 1.22 -2.67 -8.69
C ALA A 66 2.56 -1.93 -8.57
N SER A 67 2.72 -0.76 -9.18
CA SER A 67 3.92 0.05 -9.02
C SER A 67 4.07 0.54 -7.58
N MET A 68 5.29 0.51 -7.05
CA MET A 68 5.61 1.10 -5.74
C MET A 68 5.38 2.61 -5.69
N PHE A 69 5.33 3.24 -6.87
CA PHE A 69 5.08 4.67 -7.04
C PHE A 69 3.66 4.98 -7.49
N SER A 70 2.76 3.98 -7.48
CA SER A 70 1.37 4.19 -7.85
C SER A 70 0.62 5.00 -6.78
N PRO A 71 -0.47 5.71 -7.16
CA PRO A 71 -1.40 6.28 -6.20
C PRO A 71 -1.95 5.26 -5.18
N ALA A 72 -2.13 4.00 -5.57
CA ALA A 72 -2.58 2.94 -4.66
C ALA A 72 -1.54 2.58 -3.60
N ALA A 73 -0.24 2.54 -3.96
CA ALA A 73 0.84 2.35 -3.00
C ALA A 73 0.93 3.52 -2.02
N TYR A 74 0.74 4.75 -2.51
CA TYR A 74 0.65 5.93 -1.66
C TYR A 74 -0.54 5.85 -0.69
N LEU A 75 -1.73 5.49 -1.17
CA LEU A 75 -2.93 5.31 -0.35
C LEU A 75 -2.72 4.25 0.75
N ALA A 76 -2.08 3.12 0.43
CA ALA A 76 -1.78 2.08 1.40
C ALA A 76 -0.84 2.56 2.52
N ALA A 77 0.20 3.33 2.16
CA ALA A 77 1.10 3.94 3.14
C ALA A 77 0.38 4.98 4.00
N LEU A 78 -0.43 5.85 3.38
CA LEU A 78 -1.20 6.88 4.07
C LEU A 78 -2.21 6.28 5.05
N TYR A 79 -2.96 5.27 4.63
CA TYR A 79 -3.93 4.58 5.49
C TYR A 79 -3.24 3.89 6.67
N ARG A 80 -2.08 3.25 6.46
CA ARG A 80 -1.28 2.63 7.53
C ARG A 80 -0.86 3.63 8.59
N GLU A 81 -0.41 4.82 8.22
CA GLU A 81 -0.01 5.84 9.18
C GLU A 81 -1.22 6.55 9.81
N ALA A 82 -2.25 6.86 9.02
CA ALA A 82 -3.46 7.51 9.50
C ALA A 82 -4.24 6.67 10.52
N LYS A 83 -4.19 5.34 10.40
CA LYS A 83 -4.83 4.41 11.35
C LYS A 83 -4.23 4.50 12.75
N LYS A 84 -2.96 4.91 12.89
CA LYS A 84 -2.28 5.04 14.19
C LYS A 84 -2.64 6.32 14.95
N LEU A 85 -3.35 7.27 14.31
CA LEU A 85 -3.63 8.59 14.90
C LEU A 85 -4.64 8.55 16.06
N TYR A 86 -5.61 7.63 16.00
CA TYR A 86 -6.64 7.48 17.03
C TYR A 86 -6.73 6.03 17.48
N PRO A 87 -7.05 5.74 18.75
CA PRO A 87 -7.24 4.38 19.23
C PRO A 87 -8.52 3.76 18.68
N ALA A 88 -8.54 2.42 18.58
CA ALA A 88 -9.73 1.68 18.17
C ALA A 88 -10.91 1.97 19.13
N GLY A 89 -12.08 2.26 18.57
CA GLY A 89 -13.28 2.64 19.34
C GLY A 89 -13.53 4.15 19.44
N ASN A 90 -12.55 5.00 19.09
CA ASN A 90 -12.81 6.44 18.95
C ASN A 90 -13.70 6.70 17.71
N ALA A 91 -14.67 7.60 17.83
CA ALA A 91 -15.53 8.02 16.71
C ALA A 91 -14.72 8.61 15.53
N SER A 92 -13.59 9.27 15.81
CA SER A 92 -12.67 9.84 14.83
C SER A 92 -11.71 8.82 14.21
N HIS A 93 -11.68 7.57 14.69
CA HIS A 93 -10.85 6.52 14.11
C HIS A 93 -11.28 6.26 12.65
N ILE A 94 -10.31 6.12 11.75
CA ILE A 94 -10.57 5.99 10.31
C ILE A 94 -11.51 4.83 9.98
N ASP A 95 -11.31 3.66 10.60
CA ASP A 95 -12.18 2.49 10.42
C ASP A 95 -13.60 2.69 10.99
N THR A 96 -13.78 3.54 12.00
CA THR A 96 -15.12 3.85 12.54
C THR A 96 -15.85 4.80 11.61
N ARG A 97 -15.18 5.88 11.19
CA ARG A 97 -15.79 6.92 10.36
C ARG A 97 -15.89 6.56 8.87
N ARG A 98 -15.11 5.60 8.37
CA ARG A 98 -15.05 5.20 6.96
C ARG A 98 -14.73 3.70 6.87
N ARG A 99 -15.72 2.87 7.19
CA ARG A 99 -15.61 1.39 7.11
C ARG A 99 -15.32 0.90 5.69
N ASP A 100 -15.85 1.61 4.70
CA ASP A 100 -15.66 1.38 3.27
C ASP A 100 -14.17 1.34 2.86
N LEU A 101 -13.34 2.20 3.43
CA LEU A 101 -11.91 2.28 3.07
C LEU A 101 -11.12 1.02 3.44
N LYS A 102 -11.53 0.30 4.48
CA LYS A 102 -10.88 -0.95 4.89
C LYS A 102 -11.11 -2.06 3.86
N ASN A 103 -12.25 -2.05 3.21
CA ASN A 103 -12.67 -3.06 2.23
C ASN A 103 -12.37 -2.63 0.78
N LEU A 104 -11.75 -1.46 0.59
CA LEU A 104 -11.40 -0.94 -0.73
C LEU A 104 -10.37 -1.85 -1.40
N VAL A 105 -10.76 -2.45 -2.52
CA VAL A 105 -9.87 -3.29 -3.33
C VAL A 105 -8.92 -2.39 -4.13
N LEU A 106 -7.61 -2.63 -4.00
CA LEU A 106 -6.59 -1.95 -4.80
C LEU A 106 -6.47 -2.62 -6.18
N SER A 107 -7.34 -2.23 -7.10
CA SER A 107 -7.36 -2.74 -8.49
C SER A 107 -7.06 -1.64 -9.50
N GLN A 108 -6.64 -2.04 -10.70
CA GLN A 108 -6.41 -1.10 -11.79
C GLN A 108 -7.72 -0.38 -12.19
N VAL A 109 -8.84 -1.09 -12.17
CA VAL A 109 -10.17 -0.52 -12.47
C VAL A 109 -10.51 0.60 -11.49
N ASN A 110 -10.29 0.40 -10.19
CA ASN A 110 -10.57 1.43 -9.18
C ASN A 110 -9.62 2.63 -9.27
N LEU A 111 -8.43 2.45 -9.85
CA LEU A 111 -7.46 3.52 -10.06
C LEU A 111 -7.79 4.35 -11.31
N ASP A 112 -8.17 3.69 -12.40
CA ASP A 112 -8.33 4.34 -13.71
C ASP A 112 -9.75 4.84 -13.98
N THR A 113 -10.77 4.25 -13.35
CA THR A 113 -12.17 4.59 -13.64
C THR A 113 -12.53 5.95 -13.04
N PRO A 114 -12.87 6.96 -13.86
CA PRO A 114 -13.33 8.23 -13.34
C PRO A 114 -14.71 8.07 -12.72
N VAL A 115 -14.88 8.56 -11.51
CA VAL A 115 -16.15 8.56 -10.78
C VAL A 115 -16.51 9.97 -10.34
N SER A 116 -17.80 10.30 -10.40
CA SER A 116 -18.29 11.58 -9.89
C SER A 116 -18.19 11.60 -8.36
N ALA A 117 -17.57 12.65 -7.82
CA ALA A 117 -17.43 12.84 -6.38
C ALA A 117 -18.80 12.90 -5.67
N LEU A 118 -19.81 13.47 -6.33
CA LEU A 118 -21.18 13.54 -5.79
C LEU A 118 -21.81 12.15 -5.74
N SER A 119 -21.66 11.34 -6.80
CA SER A 119 -22.17 9.97 -6.84
C SER A 119 -21.53 9.11 -5.75
N LEU A 120 -20.22 9.26 -5.53
CA LEU A 120 -19.52 8.57 -4.45
C LEU A 120 -20.00 9.01 -3.06
N SER A 121 -20.20 10.31 -2.85
CA SER A 121 -20.76 10.84 -1.60
C SER A 121 -22.15 10.28 -1.33
N ASN A 122 -23.01 10.25 -2.33
CA ASN A 122 -24.36 9.71 -2.20
C ASN A 122 -24.34 8.21 -1.89
N ALA A 123 -23.46 7.44 -2.53
CA ALA A 123 -23.30 6.01 -2.24
C ALA A 123 -22.95 5.75 -0.77
N ILE A 124 -21.97 6.51 -0.23
CA ILE A 124 -21.54 6.39 1.18
C ILE A 124 -22.67 6.78 2.14
N LEU A 125 -23.45 7.82 1.82
CA LEU A 125 -24.58 8.25 2.66
C LEU A 125 -25.70 7.21 2.66
N MET A 126 -26.05 6.65 1.50
CA MET A 126 -27.07 5.62 1.38
C MET A 126 -26.67 4.32 2.11
N GLU A 127 -25.41 3.90 2.02
CA GLU A 127 -24.91 2.73 2.74
C GLU A 127 -25.10 2.87 4.25
N ARG A 128 -24.78 4.04 4.83
CA ARG A 128 -25.00 4.29 6.26
C ARG A 128 -26.47 4.32 6.66
N LEU A 129 -27.31 4.94 5.83
CA LEU A 129 -28.75 5.00 6.11
C LEU A 129 -29.40 3.61 6.03
N GLY A 130 -28.98 2.78 5.06
CA GLY A 130 -29.41 1.40 4.94
C GLY A 130 -29.03 0.57 6.17
N GLU A 131 -27.77 0.67 6.64
CA GLU A 131 -27.33 0.01 7.88
C GLU A 131 -28.18 0.41 9.11
N HIS A 132 -28.60 1.68 9.18
CA HIS A 132 -29.43 2.19 10.29
C HIS A 132 -30.91 1.79 10.16
N GLY A 133 -31.42 1.63 8.95
CA GLY A 133 -32.79 1.16 8.69
C GLY A 133 -33.00 -0.28 9.15
N ASP A 134 -32.06 -1.18 8.83
CA ASP A 134 -32.10 -2.59 9.24
C ASP A 134 -32.02 -2.77 10.77
N THR A 135 -31.37 -1.83 11.48
CA THR A 135 -31.29 -1.88 12.95
C THR A 135 -32.59 -1.46 13.65
N LEU A 136 -33.48 -0.72 12.97
CA LEU A 136 -34.76 -0.27 13.53
C LEU A 136 -35.91 -1.25 13.27
N GLU A 137 -35.90 -2.01 12.16
CA GLU A 137 -36.87 -3.08 11.94
C GLU A 137 -36.72 -4.23 12.95
N GLY A 138 -35.50 -4.50 13.43
CA GLY A 138 -35.25 -5.46 14.51
C GLY A 138 -35.76 -5.04 15.89
N LEU A 139 -36.04 -3.75 16.10
CA LEU A 139 -36.57 -3.20 17.36
C LEU A 139 -38.09 -2.97 17.33
N SER A 140 -38.73 -3.08 16.15
CA SER A 140 -40.18 -2.93 15.99
C SER A 140 -40.96 -4.24 16.16
N ASN A 141 -40.28 -5.38 16.37
CA ASN A 141 -40.88 -6.70 16.53
C ASN A 141 -40.78 -7.25 17.97
N HIS A 142 -40.96 -6.39 18.97
CA HIS A 142 -41.18 -6.77 20.37
C HIS A 142 -42.23 -5.87 21.03
#